data_AF-A0A963SW59-F1
#
_entry.id   AF-A0A963SW59-F1
#
_cell.length_a   1.000
_cell.length_b   1.000
_cell.length_c   1.000
_cell.angle_alpha   90.00
_cell.angle_beta   90.00
_cell.angle_gamma   90.00
#
_symmetry.space_group_name_H-M   'P 1'
#
loop_
_entity.id
_entity.type
_entity.pdbx_description
1 polymer ?
#
loop_
_entity_poly.entity_id
_entity_poly.type
_entity_poly.pdbx_seq_one_letter_code
_entity_poly.pdbx_strand_id
1 'polypeptide(L)'
;MARLKKYTLFALLVLALQQTGNSQPISDLSRFCDYTGLIDNVPSPEKEEREKLYLQLVGVLHELWDYRQKYRTAGHFMDIFPSVYYHITSLEMDKIRLGAYQHPTWKMSQMLAFYEAYSVNRRNWDTNNKGAVEPHWVNHFTVANEQYNGVNWLCTGIQQTLNTAINAHVIYDLPRSIRFAFNNKTNPNLTESDIKPEFMAVNASFSSALQFAVDDIEEASSLICDFFINIGQLLLPSDVILKRQSAWYDAFNSGKVLQYNGSPLSQHPYSAVVRSQLADKGKNRCNGKVNATLFLFDL
;
A
#
# COMPACT_ATOMS: atom_id res chain seq x y z
N MET A 1 31.35 -2.74 -39.33
CA MET A 1 30.27 -3.74 -39.14
C MET A 1 30.27 -4.46 -37.77
N ALA A 2 31.32 -4.40 -36.94
CA ALA A 2 31.33 -5.07 -35.62
C ALA A 2 30.63 -4.33 -34.47
N ARG A 3 30.28 -3.05 -34.61
CA ARG A 3 29.60 -2.26 -33.55
C ARG A 3 28.07 -2.37 -33.53
N LEU A 4 27.45 -2.86 -34.60
CA LEU A 4 25.99 -2.97 -34.67
C LEU A 4 25.44 -4.19 -33.89
N LYS A 5 26.25 -5.24 -33.68
CA LYS A 5 25.85 -6.46 -32.97
C LYS A 5 25.78 -6.34 -31.44
N LYS A 6 26.41 -5.32 -30.84
CA LYS A 6 26.38 -5.12 -29.38
C LYS A 6 25.08 -4.47 -28.89
N TYR A 7 24.42 -3.66 -29.71
CA TYR A 7 23.17 -3.01 -29.34
C TYR A 7 21.95 -3.94 -29.46
N THR A 8 21.97 -4.89 -30.40
CA THR A 8 20.88 -5.86 -30.57
C THR A 8 20.82 -6.87 -29.42
N LEU A 9 21.97 -7.25 -28.84
CA LEU A 9 22.02 -8.16 -27.70
C LEU A 9 21.56 -7.50 -26.39
N PHE A 10 21.80 -6.18 -26.23
CA PHE A 10 21.35 -5.42 -25.07
C PHE A 10 19.83 -5.16 -25.12
N ALA A 11 19.26 -4.92 -26.30
CA ALA A 11 17.82 -4.77 -26.48
C ALA A 11 17.05 -6.06 -26.18
N LEU A 12 17.59 -7.22 -26.55
CA LEU A 12 16.97 -8.53 -26.27
C LEU A 12 17.05 -8.93 -24.78
N LEU A 13 18.08 -8.49 -24.04
CA LEU A 13 18.19 -8.74 -22.60
C LEU A 13 17.22 -7.87 -21.78
N VAL A 14 16.93 -6.65 -22.24
CA VAL A 14 15.91 -5.77 -21.62
C VAL A 14 14.50 -6.29 -21.90
N LEU A 15 14.24 -6.84 -23.09
CA LEU A 15 12.95 -7.48 -23.42
C LEU A 15 12.71 -8.80 -22.65
N ALA A 16 13.76 -9.56 -22.34
CA ALA A 16 13.64 -10.78 -21.53
C ALA A 16 13.36 -10.51 -20.04
N LEU A 17 13.68 -9.31 -19.54
CA LEU A 17 13.28 -8.86 -18.20
C LEU A 17 11.87 -8.21 -18.17
N GLN A 18 11.24 -8.02 -19.32
CA GLN A 18 9.86 -7.51 -19.45
C GLN A 18 8.80 -8.62 -19.54
N GLN A 19 9.16 -9.90 -19.38
CA GLN A 19 8.18 -10.96 -19.06
C GLN A 19 7.72 -10.89 -17.60
N THR A 20 7.55 -9.69 -17.05
CA THR A 20 6.63 -9.49 -15.93
C THR A 20 5.26 -9.82 -16.49
N GLY A 21 4.70 -10.98 -16.11
CA GLY A 21 3.42 -11.46 -16.63
C GLY A 21 2.41 -10.33 -16.67
N ASN A 22 1.59 -10.31 -17.74
CA ASN A 22 0.50 -9.35 -18.01
C ASN A 22 -0.43 -9.20 -16.80
N SER A 23 0.03 -8.52 -15.76
CA SER A 23 -0.79 -8.07 -14.66
C SER A 23 -1.52 -6.86 -15.23
N GLN A 24 -2.75 -7.10 -15.66
CA GLN A 24 -3.66 -6.01 -15.97
C GLN A 24 -3.94 -5.26 -14.67
N PRO A 25 -4.11 -3.93 -14.71
CA PRO A 25 -4.55 -3.16 -13.55
C PRO A 25 -5.78 -3.83 -12.95
N ILE A 26 -5.75 -4.06 -11.64
CA ILE A 26 -6.90 -4.66 -10.96
C ILE A 26 -7.97 -3.58 -10.84
N SER A 27 -8.89 -3.52 -11.80
CA SER A 27 -10.02 -2.58 -11.82
C SER A 27 -11.30 -3.21 -11.26
N ASP A 28 -11.46 -4.52 -11.40
CA ASP A 28 -12.59 -5.26 -10.85
C ASP A 28 -12.31 -5.70 -9.41
N LEU A 29 -12.76 -4.89 -8.44
CA LEU A 29 -12.67 -5.24 -7.01
C LEU A 29 -13.42 -6.52 -6.66
N SER A 30 -14.35 -7.00 -7.49
CA SER A 30 -15.14 -8.18 -7.15
C SER A 30 -14.35 -9.50 -7.20
N ARG A 31 -13.19 -9.53 -7.88
CA ARG A 31 -12.26 -10.65 -7.81
C ARG A 31 -11.73 -10.91 -6.40
N PHE A 32 -11.68 -9.88 -5.55
CA PHE A 32 -11.23 -10.03 -4.16
C PHE A 32 -12.31 -10.65 -3.26
N CYS A 33 -13.51 -10.92 -3.78
CA CYS A 33 -14.52 -11.65 -3.01
C CYS A 33 -14.38 -13.18 -3.14
N ASP A 34 -13.49 -13.67 -4.02
CA ASP A 34 -13.06 -15.07 -4.02
C ASP A 34 -11.73 -15.20 -3.27
N TYR A 35 -11.84 -15.52 -1.99
CA TYR A 35 -10.73 -15.78 -1.08
C TYR A 35 -10.76 -17.22 -0.52
N THR A 36 -11.40 -18.14 -1.24
CA THR A 36 -11.45 -19.58 -0.88
C THR A 36 -10.05 -20.15 -0.62
N GLY A 37 -9.08 -19.85 -1.49
CA GLY A 37 -7.68 -20.26 -1.32
C GLY A 37 -6.99 -19.76 -0.04
N LEU A 38 -7.52 -18.74 0.64
CA LEU A 38 -7.00 -18.24 1.92
C LEU A 38 -7.56 -19.02 3.13
N ILE A 39 -8.78 -19.54 3.03
CA ILE A 39 -9.57 -20.05 4.16
C ILE A 39 -9.90 -21.54 4.08
N ASP A 40 -9.77 -22.15 2.90
CA ASP A 40 -10.03 -23.57 2.70
C ASP A 40 -9.02 -24.42 3.49
N ASN A 41 -9.50 -25.47 4.15
CA ASN A 41 -8.72 -26.40 4.97
C ASN A 41 -8.01 -25.74 6.18
N VAL A 42 -8.43 -24.54 6.59
CA VAL A 42 -7.92 -23.85 7.79
C VAL A 42 -8.83 -24.18 9.00
N PRO A 43 -8.29 -24.47 10.20
CA PRO A 43 -9.09 -24.67 11.41
C PRO A 43 -9.99 -23.45 11.74
N SER A 44 -11.19 -23.68 12.27
CA SER A 44 -12.21 -22.62 12.45
C SER A 44 -11.72 -21.34 13.14
N PRO A 45 -10.98 -21.38 14.27
CA PRO A 45 -10.53 -20.14 14.91
C PRO A 45 -9.55 -19.32 14.05
N GLU A 46 -8.69 -20.00 13.29
CA GLU A 46 -7.76 -19.33 12.38
C GLU A 46 -8.49 -18.84 11.11
N LYS A 47 -9.46 -19.62 10.64
CA LYS A 47 -10.32 -19.28 9.51
C LYS A 47 -11.08 -17.96 9.76
N GLU A 48 -11.73 -17.84 10.91
CA GLU A 48 -12.47 -16.64 11.32
C GLU A 48 -11.57 -15.39 11.36
N GLU A 49 -10.38 -15.50 11.95
CA GLU A 49 -9.44 -14.38 12.02
C GLU A 49 -8.89 -14.02 10.64
N ARG A 50 -8.56 -15.01 9.80
CA ARG A 50 -8.14 -14.76 8.41
C ARG A 50 -9.23 -14.05 7.62
N GLU A 51 -10.47 -14.52 7.70
CA GLU A 51 -11.60 -13.91 7.00
C GLU A 51 -11.87 -12.48 7.48
N LYS A 52 -11.86 -12.25 8.80
CA LYS A 52 -12.02 -10.92 9.38
C LYS A 52 -10.96 -9.94 8.90
N LEU A 53 -9.68 -10.30 8.96
CA LEU A 53 -8.58 -9.46 8.50
C LEU A 53 -8.67 -9.21 6.99
N TYR A 54 -9.02 -10.25 6.22
CA TYR A 54 -9.13 -10.15 4.78
C TYR A 54 -10.28 -9.21 4.36
N LEU A 55 -11.45 -9.32 4.99
CA LEU A 55 -12.57 -8.43 4.73
C LEU A 55 -12.25 -6.98 5.13
N GLN A 56 -11.48 -6.76 6.21
CA GLN A 56 -10.98 -5.42 6.52
C GLN A 56 -10.09 -4.88 5.38
N LEU A 57 -9.24 -5.70 4.78
CA LEU A 57 -8.41 -5.31 3.64
C LEU A 57 -9.23 -5.04 2.38
N VAL A 58 -10.32 -5.78 2.14
CA VAL A 58 -11.28 -5.44 1.07
C VAL A 58 -11.87 -4.05 1.30
N GLY A 59 -12.20 -3.71 2.55
CA GLY A 59 -12.60 -2.35 2.94
C GLY A 59 -11.53 -1.30 2.65
N VAL A 60 -10.25 -1.62 2.92
CA VAL A 60 -9.12 -0.75 2.60
C VAL A 60 -9.02 -0.50 1.10
N LEU A 61 -9.10 -1.55 0.27
CA LEU A 61 -9.07 -1.39 -1.19
C LEU A 61 -10.21 -0.54 -1.72
N HIS A 62 -11.40 -0.64 -1.12
CA HIS A 62 -12.52 0.20 -1.49
C HIS A 62 -12.21 1.68 -1.21
N GLU A 63 -11.73 2.02 -0.01
CA GLU A 63 -11.37 3.42 0.30
C GLU A 63 -10.22 3.93 -0.57
N LEU A 64 -9.19 3.12 -0.82
CA LEU A 64 -8.09 3.47 -1.72
C LEU A 64 -8.55 3.66 -3.17
N TRP A 65 -9.51 2.84 -3.64
CA TRP A 65 -10.12 2.99 -4.95
C TRP A 65 -10.87 4.32 -5.08
N ASP A 66 -11.60 4.74 -4.04
CA ASP A 66 -12.30 6.04 -4.02
C ASP A 66 -11.30 7.20 -4.15
N TYR A 67 -10.19 7.17 -3.40
CA TYR A 67 -9.13 8.17 -3.55
C TYR A 67 -8.53 8.15 -4.96
N ARG A 68 -8.28 6.95 -5.51
CA ARG A 68 -7.80 6.81 -6.89
C ARG A 68 -8.73 7.44 -7.91
N GLN A 69 -10.04 7.25 -7.78
CA GLN A 69 -11.01 7.89 -8.69
C GLN A 69 -11.02 9.41 -8.52
N LYS A 70 -10.95 9.94 -7.30
CA LYS A 70 -10.85 11.39 -7.06
C LYS A 70 -9.60 11.98 -7.70
N TYR A 71 -8.46 11.29 -7.59
CA TYR A 71 -7.24 11.72 -8.25
C TYR A 71 -7.38 11.73 -9.78
N ARG A 72 -7.83 10.61 -10.38
CA ARG A 72 -8.00 10.49 -11.84
C ARG A 72 -8.96 11.51 -12.44
N THR A 73 -10.00 11.89 -11.69
CA THR A 73 -11.06 12.78 -12.19
C THR A 73 -10.81 14.25 -11.89
N ALA A 74 -10.22 14.58 -10.74
CA ALA A 74 -10.07 15.96 -10.27
C ALA A 74 -8.61 16.42 -10.11
N GLY A 75 -7.64 15.51 -10.29
CA GLY A 75 -6.21 15.82 -10.14
C GLY A 75 -5.81 16.25 -8.73
N HIS A 76 -6.59 15.89 -7.69
CA HIS A 76 -6.31 16.29 -6.32
C HIS A 76 -5.01 15.65 -5.82
N PHE A 77 -3.96 16.46 -5.62
CA PHE A 77 -2.63 15.91 -5.27
C PHE A 77 -2.62 15.15 -3.95
N MET A 78 -3.49 15.47 -3.00
CA MET A 78 -3.61 14.69 -1.77
C MET A 78 -4.01 13.23 -2.00
N ASP A 79 -4.62 12.94 -3.15
CA ASP A 79 -5.13 11.62 -3.52
C ASP A 79 -4.16 10.84 -4.43
N ILE A 80 -3.04 11.44 -4.86
CA ILE A 80 -2.04 10.75 -5.70
C ILE A 80 -1.38 9.59 -4.95
N PHE A 81 -0.99 9.81 -3.68
CA PHE A 81 -0.31 8.79 -2.90
C PHE A 81 -1.22 7.59 -2.59
N PRO A 82 -2.47 7.77 -2.12
CA PRO A 82 -3.45 6.69 -2.03
C PRO A 82 -3.68 5.94 -3.34
N SER A 83 -3.56 6.61 -4.50
CA SER A 83 -3.64 5.95 -5.81
C SER A 83 -2.47 4.99 -6.04
N VAL A 84 -1.23 5.41 -5.72
CA VAL A 84 -0.07 4.51 -5.74
C VAL A 84 -0.25 3.37 -4.73
N TYR A 85 -0.78 3.69 -3.55
CA TYR A 85 -0.98 2.72 -2.47
C TYR A 85 -2.06 1.69 -2.82
N TYR A 86 -3.08 2.07 -3.58
CA TYR A 86 -4.09 1.16 -4.12
C TYR A 86 -3.44 0.02 -4.90
N HIS A 87 -2.55 0.35 -5.84
CA HIS A 87 -1.94 -0.63 -6.73
C HIS A 87 -1.11 -1.66 -5.98
N ILE A 88 -0.21 -1.21 -5.10
CA ILE A 88 0.60 -2.14 -4.29
C ILE A 88 -0.27 -2.99 -3.36
N THR A 89 -1.30 -2.40 -2.74
CA THR A 89 -2.22 -3.15 -1.87
C THR A 89 -3.00 -4.20 -2.66
N SER A 90 -3.45 -3.86 -3.86
CA SER A 90 -4.23 -4.77 -4.71
C SER A 90 -3.40 -5.99 -5.15
N LEU A 91 -2.14 -5.78 -5.53
CA LEU A 91 -1.21 -6.84 -5.92
C LEU A 91 -0.91 -7.78 -4.75
N GLU A 92 -0.67 -7.23 -3.57
CA GLU A 92 -0.37 -8.00 -2.37
C GLU A 92 -1.61 -8.76 -1.85
N MET A 93 -2.80 -8.15 -1.94
CA MET A 93 -4.04 -8.85 -1.62
C MET A 93 -4.36 -9.99 -2.59
N ASP A 94 -3.99 -9.85 -3.86
CA ASP A 94 -4.13 -10.93 -4.85
C ASP A 94 -3.25 -12.13 -4.49
N LYS A 95 -2.01 -11.87 -4.05
CA LYS A 95 -1.12 -12.91 -3.52
C LYS A 95 -1.66 -13.56 -2.24
N ILE A 96 -2.25 -12.77 -1.32
CA ILE A 96 -2.85 -13.28 -0.08
C ILE A 96 -4.00 -14.24 -0.38
N ARG A 97 -4.96 -13.84 -1.24
CA ARG A 97 -6.12 -14.69 -1.55
C ARG A 97 -5.74 -15.98 -2.28
N LEU A 98 -4.62 -15.95 -3.02
CA LEU A 98 -4.05 -17.10 -3.72
C LEU A 98 -3.15 -17.97 -2.83
N GLY A 99 -3.04 -17.68 -1.52
CA GLY A 99 -2.25 -18.49 -0.58
C GLY A 99 -0.73 -18.37 -0.75
N ALA A 100 -0.23 -17.28 -1.33
CA ALA A 100 1.20 -17.13 -1.62
C ALA A 100 2.08 -16.82 -0.38
N TYR A 101 1.46 -16.51 0.77
CA TYR A 101 2.16 -16.21 2.03
C TYR A 101 2.03 -17.40 3.00
N GLN A 102 3.15 -17.74 3.63
CA GLN A 102 3.25 -18.68 4.75
C GLN A 102 2.62 -18.10 6.03
N HIS A 103 2.68 -16.78 6.24
CA HIS A 103 2.12 -16.11 7.42
C HIS A 103 1.06 -15.06 7.06
N PRO A 104 -0.05 -15.45 6.42
CA PRO A 104 -1.04 -14.52 5.88
C PRO A 104 -1.68 -13.65 6.96
N THR A 105 -1.93 -14.16 8.17
CA THR A 105 -2.49 -13.39 9.29
C THR A 105 -1.58 -12.23 9.70
N TRP A 106 -0.27 -12.47 9.83
CA TRP A 106 0.70 -11.41 10.14
C TRP A 106 0.78 -10.40 9.00
N LYS A 107 0.86 -10.88 7.75
CA LYS A 107 0.90 -10.05 6.55
C LYS A 107 -0.31 -9.12 6.45
N MET A 108 -1.52 -9.64 6.66
CA MET A 108 -2.75 -8.85 6.63
C MET A 108 -2.79 -7.84 7.78
N SER A 109 -2.40 -8.25 8.99
CA SER A 109 -2.32 -7.35 10.16
C SER A 109 -1.35 -6.18 9.91
N GLN A 110 -0.18 -6.45 9.33
CA GLN A 110 0.81 -5.44 8.95
C GLN A 110 0.26 -4.47 7.90
N MET A 111 -0.38 -4.98 6.84
CA MET A 111 -0.96 -4.14 5.79
C MET A 111 -2.09 -3.24 6.35
N LEU A 112 -2.93 -3.79 7.21
CA LEU A 112 -4.00 -3.02 7.84
C LEU A 112 -3.47 -1.95 8.80
N ALA A 113 -2.48 -2.29 9.63
CA ALA A 113 -1.83 -1.31 10.50
C ALA A 113 -1.18 -0.20 9.67
N PHE A 114 -0.56 -0.56 8.55
CA PHE A 114 0.06 0.41 7.66
C PHE A 114 -0.98 1.39 7.08
N TYR A 115 -2.09 0.88 6.56
CA TYR A 115 -3.18 1.72 6.09
C TYR A 115 -3.81 2.58 7.19
N GLU A 116 -3.98 2.00 8.37
CA GLU A 116 -4.61 2.67 9.51
C GLU A 116 -3.88 3.96 9.89
N ALA A 117 -2.55 3.95 9.87
CA ALA A 117 -1.72 5.13 10.12
C ALA A 117 -2.01 6.27 9.13
N TYR A 118 -2.18 5.96 7.85
CA TYR A 118 -2.64 6.94 6.87
C TYR A 118 -4.08 7.39 7.13
N SER A 119 -5.01 6.44 7.32
CA SER A 119 -6.45 6.71 7.39
C SER A 119 -6.84 7.60 8.57
N VAL A 120 -6.24 7.40 9.75
CA VAL A 120 -6.50 8.19 10.95
C VAL A 120 -6.06 9.64 10.73
N ASN A 121 -4.83 9.81 10.21
CA ASN A 121 -4.28 11.12 9.91
C ASN A 121 -5.09 11.85 8.82
N ARG A 122 -5.47 11.14 7.75
CA ARG A 122 -6.29 11.71 6.66
C ARG A 122 -7.67 12.14 7.17
N ARG A 123 -8.36 11.32 7.97
CA ARG A 123 -9.67 11.68 8.54
C ARG A 123 -9.58 12.88 9.48
N ASN A 124 -8.57 12.95 10.34
CA ASN A 124 -8.33 14.11 11.20
C ASN A 124 -8.08 15.38 10.38
N TRP A 125 -7.33 15.27 9.28
CA TRP A 125 -7.12 16.38 8.36
C TRP A 125 -8.41 16.83 7.67
N ASP A 126 -9.16 15.90 7.07
CA ASP A 126 -10.38 16.18 6.31
C ASP A 126 -11.51 16.73 7.21
N THR A 127 -11.54 16.37 8.50
CA THR A 127 -12.51 16.87 9.49
C THR A 127 -12.04 18.13 10.23
N ASN A 128 -10.96 18.76 9.76
CA ASN A 128 -10.34 19.95 10.35
C ASN A 128 -9.87 19.78 11.82
N ASN A 129 -9.69 18.54 12.29
CA ASN A 129 -9.06 18.21 13.56
C ASN A 129 -7.53 18.17 13.43
N LYS A 130 -6.94 19.26 12.92
CA LYS A 130 -5.51 19.30 12.55
C LYS A 130 -4.56 19.06 13.72
N GLY A 131 -4.98 19.38 14.95
CA GLY A 131 -4.19 19.12 16.17
C GLY A 131 -3.99 17.64 16.49
N ALA A 132 -4.79 16.76 15.89
CA ALA A 132 -4.66 15.31 16.02
C ALA A 132 -3.97 14.65 14.81
N VAL A 133 -3.48 15.43 13.86
CA VAL A 133 -2.69 14.93 12.71
C VAL A 133 -1.22 14.91 13.13
N GLU A 134 -0.54 13.79 12.88
CA GLU A 134 0.87 13.66 13.19
C GLU A 134 1.73 14.63 12.35
N PRO A 135 2.82 15.18 12.90
CA PRO A 135 3.59 16.23 12.24
C PRO A 135 4.09 15.91 10.82
N HIS A 136 4.52 14.66 10.56
CA HIS A 136 4.95 14.24 9.23
C HIS A 136 3.80 14.21 8.22
N TRP A 137 2.59 13.88 8.66
CA TRP A 137 1.39 13.93 7.84
C TRP A 137 0.89 15.36 7.64
N VAL A 138 0.98 16.23 8.65
CA VAL A 138 0.71 17.68 8.49
C VAL A 138 1.59 18.28 7.40
N ASN A 139 2.90 17.98 7.41
CA ASN A 139 3.81 18.42 6.36
C ASN A 139 3.39 17.90 4.98
N HIS A 140 3.07 16.60 4.85
CA HIS A 140 2.63 16.03 3.58
C HIS A 140 1.35 16.70 3.05
N PHE A 141 0.30 16.80 3.88
CA PHE A 141 -0.97 17.38 3.46
C PHE A 141 -0.87 18.88 3.13
N THR A 142 0.02 19.60 3.83
CA THR A 142 0.32 21.00 3.52
C THR A 142 0.97 21.13 2.15
N VAL A 143 2.03 20.34 1.88
CA VAL A 143 2.67 20.30 0.56
C VAL A 143 1.66 19.91 -0.53
N ALA A 144 0.87 18.86 -0.33
CA ALA A 144 -0.15 18.45 -1.30
C ALA A 144 -1.15 19.57 -1.62
N ASN A 145 -1.61 20.32 -0.60
CA ASN A 145 -2.54 21.43 -0.79
C ASN A 145 -1.90 22.65 -1.46
N GLU A 146 -0.67 23.01 -1.07
CA GLU A 146 0.06 24.12 -1.68
C GLU A 146 0.36 23.85 -3.15
N GLN A 147 0.73 22.62 -3.49
CA GLN A 147 1.00 22.21 -4.86
C GLN A 147 -0.27 22.14 -5.72
N TYR A 148 -1.43 21.85 -5.13
CA TYR A 148 -2.71 21.88 -5.85
C TYR A 148 -3.20 23.32 -6.13
N ASN A 149 -2.99 24.25 -5.20
CA ASN A 149 -3.46 25.64 -5.32
C ASN A 149 -2.44 26.59 -5.98
N GLY A 150 -1.18 26.17 -6.10
CA GLY A 150 -0.12 26.95 -6.72
C GLY A 150 -0.13 26.87 -8.24
N VAL A 151 0.44 27.89 -8.91
CA VAL A 151 0.81 27.84 -10.35
C VAL A 151 2.04 26.96 -10.57
N ASN A 152 2.42 26.15 -9.56
CA ASN A 152 3.58 25.29 -9.71
C ASN A 152 3.24 24.32 -10.83
N TRP A 153 4.12 24.29 -11.83
CA TRP A 153 4.05 23.35 -12.92
C TRP A 153 3.69 21.99 -12.34
N LEU A 154 2.61 21.36 -12.87
CA LEU A 154 2.26 19.95 -12.64
C LEU A 154 3.56 19.11 -12.73
N CYS A 155 3.62 17.82 -12.51
CA CYS A 155 4.92 17.10 -12.49
C CYS A 155 5.85 17.46 -11.28
N THR A 156 6.28 18.71 -10.98
CA THR A 156 7.03 18.95 -9.71
C THR A 156 6.15 18.94 -8.48
N GLY A 157 4.94 19.47 -8.59
CA GLY A 157 3.96 19.32 -7.52
C GLY A 157 3.66 17.86 -7.21
N ILE A 158 3.56 17.02 -8.26
CA ILE A 158 3.45 15.56 -8.15
C ILE A 158 4.67 14.97 -7.42
N GLN A 159 5.87 15.32 -7.86
CA GLN A 159 7.12 14.84 -7.28
C GLN A 159 7.24 15.18 -5.79
N GLN A 160 7.02 16.44 -5.43
CA GLN A 160 7.10 16.90 -4.04
C GLN A 160 6.04 16.25 -3.16
N THR A 161 4.83 16.10 -3.69
CA THR A 161 3.72 15.43 -2.98
C THR A 161 4.04 13.97 -2.73
N LEU A 162 4.50 13.23 -3.74
CA LEU A 162 4.88 11.82 -3.60
C LEU A 162 6.07 11.64 -2.64
N ASN A 163 7.09 12.49 -2.73
CA ASN A 163 8.26 12.41 -1.84
C ASN A 163 7.88 12.60 -0.37
N THR A 164 7.05 13.60 -0.07
CA THR A 164 6.57 13.83 1.31
C THR A 164 5.67 12.70 1.79
N ALA A 165 4.85 12.12 0.91
CA ALA A 165 4.00 10.97 1.23
C ALA A 165 4.82 9.71 1.52
N ILE A 166 5.84 9.41 0.69
CA ILE A 166 6.74 8.28 0.89
C ILE A 166 7.50 8.43 2.20
N ASN A 167 7.99 9.64 2.52
CA ASN A 167 8.63 9.87 3.80
C ASN A 167 7.63 9.66 4.95
N ALA A 168 6.43 10.25 4.87
CA ALA A 168 5.38 10.08 5.87
C ALA A 168 5.05 8.60 6.12
N HIS A 169 4.77 7.86 5.05
CA HIS A 169 4.30 6.50 5.14
C HIS A 169 5.44 5.50 5.32
N VAL A 170 6.43 5.47 4.44
CA VAL A 170 7.47 4.43 4.45
C VAL A 170 8.48 4.63 5.58
N ILE A 171 8.92 5.87 5.85
CA ILE A 171 9.95 6.10 6.87
C ILE A 171 9.36 6.08 8.28
N TYR A 172 8.16 6.65 8.47
CA TYR A 172 7.60 6.81 9.82
C TYR A 172 6.51 5.80 10.17
N ASP A 173 5.57 5.50 9.25
CA ASP A 173 4.45 4.60 9.57
C ASP A 173 4.80 3.12 9.44
N LEU A 174 5.58 2.74 8.42
CA LEU A 174 5.93 1.34 8.16
C LEU A 174 6.66 0.67 9.34
N PRO A 175 7.73 1.23 9.94
CA PRO A 175 8.38 0.59 11.07
C PRO A 175 7.43 0.43 12.27
N ARG A 176 6.55 1.41 12.53
CA ARG A 176 5.54 1.34 13.59
C ARG A 176 4.49 0.26 13.31
N SER A 177 4.10 0.12 12.05
CA SER A 177 3.12 -0.89 11.61
C SER A 177 3.68 -2.31 11.69
N ILE A 178 4.97 -2.50 11.34
CA ILE A 178 5.68 -3.79 11.53
C ILE A 178 5.75 -4.14 13.02
N ARG A 179 6.18 -3.20 13.87
CA ARG A 179 6.20 -3.39 15.34
C ARG A 179 4.83 -3.75 15.88
N PHE A 180 3.80 -3.02 15.47
CA PHE A 180 2.42 -3.25 15.90
C PHE A 180 1.95 -4.66 15.51
N ALA A 181 2.10 -5.06 14.25
CA ALA A 181 1.70 -6.38 13.79
C ALA A 181 2.50 -7.51 14.43
N PHE A 182 3.80 -7.32 14.65
CA PHE A 182 4.66 -8.32 15.30
C PHE A 182 4.35 -8.48 16.80
N ASN A 183 4.02 -7.39 17.49
CA ASN A 183 3.67 -7.44 18.91
C ASN A 183 2.27 -8.02 19.15
N ASN A 184 1.36 -7.90 18.16
CA ASN A 184 -0.02 -8.39 18.21
C ASN A 184 -0.25 -9.64 17.35
N LYS A 185 0.80 -10.42 17.08
CA LYS A 185 0.71 -11.63 16.26
C LYS A 185 -0.06 -12.74 16.99
N THR A 186 -0.90 -13.46 16.24
CA THR A 186 -1.67 -14.59 16.77
C THR A 186 -0.79 -15.80 17.12
N ASN A 187 0.26 -16.05 16.33
CA ASN A 187 1.25 -17.09 16.62
C ASN A 187 2.39 -16.51 17.48
N PRO A 188 2.48 -16.82 18.78
CA PRO A 188 3.52 -16.27 19.66
C PRO A 188 4.93 -16.75 19.29
N ASN A 189 5.05 -17.89 18.60
CA ASN A 189 6.34 -18.49 18.21
C ASN A 189 6.93 -17.91 16.92
N LEU A 190 6.17 -17.08 16.20
CA LEU A 190 6.62 -16.47 14.96
C LEU A 190 7.75 -15.46 15.25
N THR A 191 8.89 -15.64 14.59
CA THR A 191 10.11 -14.85 14.78
C THR A 191 10.29 -13.82 13.66
N GLU A 192 11.21 -12.87 13.85
CA GLU A 192 11.60 -11.94 12.78
C GLU A 192 12.07 -12.68 11.52
N SER A 193 12.81 -13.79 11.69
CA SER A 193 13.36 -14.57 10.58
C SER A 193 12.27 -15.20 9.71
N ASP A 194 11.13 -15.55 10.30
CA ASP A 194 10.02 -16.22 9.59
C ASP A 194 9.31 -15.25 8.64
N ILE A 195 9.12 -13.99 9.07
CA ILE A 195 8.37 -12.97 8.32
C ILE A 195 9.23 -12.10 7.39
N LYS A 196 10.56 -12.04 7.61
CA LYS A 196 11.46 -11.23 6.79
C LYS A 196 11.41 -11.56 5.29
N PRO A 197 11.41 -12.84 4.87
CA PRO A 197 11.34 -13.18 3.44
C PRO A 197 10.06 -12.65 2.79
N GLU A 198 8.92 -12.78 3.46
CA GLU A 198 7.62 -12.30 2.97
C GLU A 198 7.56 -10.77 2.89
N PHE A 199 8.16 -10.08 3.87
CA PHE A 199 8.30 -8.63 3.82
C PHE A 199 9.16 -8.16 2.64
N MET A 200 10.24 -8.86 2.33
CA MET A 200 11.12 -8.53 1.21
C MET A 200 10.51 -8.92 -0.15
N ALA A 201 9.68 -9.97 -0.20
CA ALA A 201 9.00 -10.40 -1.42
C ALA A 201 8.05 -9.35 -2.01
N VAL A 202 7.58 -8.40 -1.18
CA VAL A 202 6.79 -7.25 -1.66
C VAL A 202 7.57 -6.38 -2.63
N ASN A 203 8.90 -6.39 -2.57
CA ASN A 203 9.73 -5.55 -3.42
C ASN A 203 9.50 -5.84 -4.91
N ALA A 204 9.19 -7.09 -5.25
CA ALA A 204 8.87 -7.50 -6.61
C ALA A 204 7.57 -6.86 -7.16
N SER A 205 6.66 -6.41 -6.30
CA SER A 205 5.40 -5.77 -6.72
C SER A 205 5.55 -4.28 -7.03
N PHE A 206 6.65 -3.63 -6.64
CA PHE A 206 6.80 -2.19 -6.82
C PHE A 206 6.87 -1.78 -8.29
N SER A 207 7.57 -2.54 -9.13
CA SER A 207 7.67 -2.20 -10.55
C SER A 207 6.30 -2.18 -11.22
N SER A 208 5.46 -3.19 -10.94
CA SER A 208 4.08 -3.25 -11.45
C SER A 208 3.20 -2.15 -10.85
N ALA A 209 3.26 -1.94 -9.53
CA ALA A 209 2.48 -0.90 -8.88
C ALA A 209 2.84 0.50 -9.38
N LEU A 210 4.13 0.74 -9.63
CA LEU A 210 4.64 1.99 -10.20
C LEU A 210 4.12 2.19 -11.62
N GLN A 211 4.15 1.15 -12.46
CA GLN A 211 3.62 1.27 -13.81
C GLN A 211 2.15 1.71 -13.79
N PHE A 212 1.30 1.06 -12.99
CA PHE A 212 -0.11 1.45 -12.89
C PHE A 212 -0.31 2.85 -12.30
N ALA A 213 0.57 3.27 -11.39
CA ALA A 213 0.54 4.63 -10.86
C ALA A 213 0.91 5.67 -11.93
N VAL A 214 1.87 5.37 -12.81
CA VAL A 214 2.19 6.24 -13.95
C VAL A 214 0.98 6.37 -14.86
N ASP A 215 0.31 5.26 -15.19
CA ASP A 215 -0.91 5.28 -16.02
C ASP A 215 -2.00 6.18 -15.40
N ASP A 216 -2.18 6.13 -14.07
CA ASP A 216 -3.14 7.01 -13.36
C ASP A 216 -2.77 8.49 -13.45
N ILE A 217 -1.48 8.82 -13.37
CA ILE A 217 -0.99 10.21 -13.44
C ILE A 217 -1.13 10.74 -14.86
N GLU A 218 -0.81 9.94 -15.87
CA GLU A 218 -0.99 10.30 -17.28
C GLU A 218 -2.46 10.60 -17.60
N GLU A 219 -3.37 9.76 -17.10
CA GLU A 219 -4.81 9.98 -17.27
C GLU A 219 -5.30 11.24 -16.55
N ALA A 220 -4.86 11.47 -15.32
CA ALA A 220 -5.29 12.63 -14.51
C ALA A 220 -4.78 13.97 -15.06
N SER A 221 -3.62 13.98 -15.75
CA SER A 221 -2.92 15.22 -16.09
C SER A 221 -3.26 15.78 -17.48
N SER A 222 -3.84 14.99 -18.41
CA SER A 222 -4.19 15.38 -19.80
C SER A 222 -3.09 16.01 -20.66
N LEU A 223 -1.94 16.33 -20.05
CA LEU A 223 -0.77 16.97 -20.61
C LEU A 223 0.38 15.98 -20.50
N ILE A 224 1.02 15.69 -21.63
CA ILE A 224 2.24 14.91 -21.68
C ILE A 224 3.33 15.75 -21.01
N CYS A 225 3.61 15.49 -19.74
CA CYS A 225 4.90 15.89 -19.18
C CYS A 225 5.96 15.08 -19.96
N ASP A 226 6.79 15.69 -20.81
CA ASP A 226 8.00 15.00 -21.33
C ASP A 226 8.90 14.47 -20.17
N PHE A 227 8.63 14.96 -18.96
CA PHE A 227 9.13 14.50 -17.66
C PHE A 227 8.58 13.15 -17.17
N PHE A 228 7.59 12.51 -17.79
CA PHE A 228 7.07 11.21 -17.34
C PHE A 228 8.15 10.10 -17.36
N ILE A 229 9.14 10.21 -18.26
CA ILE A 229 10.35 9.38 -18.26
C ILE A 229 11.14 9.52 -16.93
N ASN A 230 11.01 10.65 -16.22
CA ASN A 230 11.65 10.90 -14.93
C ASN A 230 10.76 10.58 -13.70
N ILE A 231 9.44 10.42 -13.80
CA ILE A 231 8.63 9.97 -12.65
C ILE A 231 8.99 8.53 -12.27
N GLY A 232 9.23 7.67 -13.27
CA GLY A 232 9.83 6.36 -13.04
C GLY A 232 11.22 6.42 -12.39
N GLN A 233 11.98 7.50 -12.62
CA GLN A 233 13.25 7.79 -11.94
C GLN A 233 13.09 8.39 -10.53
N LEU A 234 11.95 9.00 -10.23
CA LEU A 234 11.67 9.57 -8.92
C LEU A 234 11.17 8.52 -7.94
N LEU A 235 10.21 7.72 -8.40
CA LEU A 235 9.71 6.57 -7.67
C LEU A 235 10.56 5.34 -7.95
N LEU A 236 11.88 5.51 -8.19
CA LEU A 236 12.74 4.37 -8.49
C LEU A 236 12.49 3.31 -7.45
N PRO A 237 12.09 2.09 -7.87
CA PRO A 237 11.84 1.02 -6.95
C PRO A 237 13.01 0.85 -5.96
N SER A 238 14.25 1.12 -6.39
CA SER A 238 15.43 1.07 -5.53
C SER A 238 15.39 1.99 -4.31
N ASP A 239 15.04 3.28 -4.42
CA ASP A 239 15.03 4.18 -3.25
C ASP A 239 13.92 3.81 -2.26
N VAL A 240 12.72 3.51 -2.76
CA VAL A 240 11.61 3.04 -1.94
C VAL A 240 11.94 1.70 -1.27
N ILE A 241 12.58 0.78 -2.00
CA ILE A 241 13.05 -0.50 -1.46
C ILE A 241 14.09 -0.27 -0.35
N LEU A 242 15.06 0.63 -0.54
CA LEU A 242 16.06 0.96 0.49
C LEU A 242 15.39 1.56 1.74
N LYS A 243 14.45 2.49 1.58
CA LYS A 243 13.67 3.05 2.70
C LYS A 243 12.87 1.97 3.43
N ARG A 244 12.29 1.00 2.70
CA ARG A 244 11.60 -0.14 3.31
C ARG A 244 12.53 -1.08 4.05
N GLN A 245 13.72 -1.35 3.51
CA GLN A 245 14.74 -2.12 4.21
C GLN A 245 15.16 -1.41 5.50
N SER A 246 15.38 -0.09 5.45
CA SER A 246 15.63 0.71 6.66
C SER A 246 14.49 0.62 7.66
N ALA A 247 13.24 0.75 7.21
CA ALA A 247 12.06 0.61 8.06
C ALA A 247 11.97 -0.77 8.74
N TRP A 248 12.41 -1.84 8.07
CA TRP A 248 12.53 -3.15 8.70
C TRP A 248 13.50 -3.13 9.88
N TYR A 249 14.72 -2.64 9.66
CA TYR A 249 15.74 -2.57 10.71
C TYR A 249 15.30 -1.65 11.86
N ASP A 250 14.69 -0.51 11.55
CA ASP A 250 14.15 0.39 12.55
C ASP A 250 13.03 -0.31 13.34
N ALA A 251 12.16 -1.11 12.71
CA ALA A 251 11.10 -1.83 13.41
C ALA A 251 11.63 -2.74 14.52
N PHE A 252 12.71 -3.48 14.28
CA PHE A 252 13.26 -4.46 15.23
C PHE A 252 14.38 -3.91 16.11
N ASN A 253 14.79 -2.66 15.94
CA ASN A 253 15.69 -1.98 16.86
C ASN A 253 14.93 -1.47 18.09
N SER A 254 15.00 -2.21 19.20
CA SER A 254 14.30 -1.90 20.47
C SER A 254 14.69 -0.55 21.11
N GLY A 255 15.89 -0.04 20.83
CA GLY A 255 16.34 1.27 21.31
C GLY A 255 15.95 2.44 20.40
N LYS A 256 15.39 2.16 19.21
CA LYS A 256 15.08 3.20 18.22
C LYS A 256 13.74 3.87 18.49
N VAL A 257 13.81 5.09 18.99
CA VAL A 257 12.68 6.03 18.99
C VAL A 257 12.61 6.69 17.61
N LEU A 258 11.47 6.56 16.94
CA LEU A 258 11.23 7.24 15.67
C LEU A 258 10.90 8.71 15.94
N GLN A 259 11.48 9.61 15.17
CA GLN A 259 11.35 11.04 15.38
C GLN A 259 11.11 11.76 14.06
N TYR A 260 10.28 12.80 14.09
CA TYR A 260 10.11 13.76 13.00
C TYR A 260 10.57 15.14 13.50
N ASN A 261 11.56 15.74 12.82
CA ASN A 261 12.17 17.01 13.23
C ASN A 261 12.56 17.06 14.72
N GLY A 262 13.16 15.98 15.22
CA GLY A 262 13.60 15.84 16.62
C GLY A 262 12.49 15.54 17.63
N SER A 263 11.23 15.56 17.21
CA SER A 263 10.09 15.23 18.06
C SER A 263 9.77 13.73 17.98
N PRO A 264 9.72 12.99 19.10
CA PRO A 264 9.31 11.59 19.12
C PRO A 264 7.91 11.42 18.52
N LEU A 265 7.77 10.43 17.65
CA LEU A 265 6.47 9.98 17.19
C LEU A 265 5.84 9.06 18.23
N SER A 266 4.51 9.16 18.39
CA SER A 266 3.75 8.27 19.26
C SER A 266 3.77 6.83 18.75
N GLN A 267 3.23 5.93 19.59
CA GLN A 267 2.89 4.58 19.17
C GLN A 267 1.96 4.60 17.94
N HIS A 268 1.88 3.45 17.26
CA HIS A 268 1.02 3.26 16.11
C HIS A 268 -0.43 3.68 16.43
N PRO A 269 -1.09 4.51 15.58
CA PRO A 269 -2.42 5.05 15.86
C PRO A 269 -3.51 4.00 15.55
N TYR A 270 -3.64 2.98 16.41
CA TYR A 270 -4.68 1.97 16.30
C TYR A 270 -6.08 2.55 16.59
N SER A 271 -7.08 2.15 15.79
CA SER A 271 -8.47 2.53 16.00
C SER A 271 -9.43 1.37 15.70
N ALA A 272 -9.98 0.77 16.76
CA ALA A 272 -11.00 -0.28 16.64
C ALA A 272 -12.22 0.16 15.81
N VAL A 273 -12.59 1.45 15.88
CA VAL A 273 -13.67 2.02 15.08
C VAL A 273 -13.34 2.00 13.59
N VAL A 274 -12.12 2.41 13.20
CA VAL A 274 -11.64 2.33 11.82
C VAL A 274 -11.69 0.88 11.33
N ARG A 275 -11.17 -0.07 12.14
CA ARG A 275 -11.18 -1.50 11.81
C ARG A 275 -12.58 -2.07 11.60
N SER A 276 -13.54 -1.68 12.44
CA SER A 276 -14.94 -2.10 12.28
C SER A 276 -15.53 -1.58 10.98
N GLN A 277 -15.36 -0.28 10.70
CA GLN A 277 -15.86 0.34 9.47
C GLN A 277 -15.28 -0.29 8.20
N LEU A 278 -13.99 -0.65 8.23
CA LEU A 278 -13.33 -1.35 7.13
C LEU A 278 -13.91 -2.77 6.95
N ALA A 279 -14.17 -3.50 8.04
CA ALA A 279 -14.80 -4.81 7.97
C ALA A 279 -16.21 -4.71 7.35
N ASP A 280 -17.01 -3.72 7.76
CA ASP A 280 -18.37 -3.51 7.24
C ASP A 280 -18.33 -3.14 5.75
N LYS A 281 -17.40 -2.26 5.33
CA LYS A 281 -17.17 -1.93 3.92
C LYS A 281 -16.79 -3.17 3.09
N GLY A 282 -15.91 -4.01 3.62
CA GLY A 282 -15.49 -5.25 2.96
C GLY A 282 -16.62 -6.26 2.80
N LYS A 283 -17.38 -6.49 3.88
CA LYS A 283 -18.58 -7.34 3.87
C LYS A 283 -19.60 -6.84 2.86
N ASN A 284 -19.95 -5.56 2.92
CA ASN A 284 -20.90 -4.95 1.99
C ASN A 284 -20.44 -5.05 0.53
N ARG A 285 -19.12 -4.96 0.28
CA ARG A 285 -18.56 -5.14 -1.06
C ARG A 285 -18.69 -6.57 -1.58
N CYS A 286 -18.60 -7.57 -0.70
CA CYS A 286 -18.68 -8.98 -1.06
C CYS A 286 -20.05 -9.64 -0.84
N ASN A 287 -21.02 -8.91 -0.27
CA ASN A 287 -22.40 -9.36 -0.14
C ASN A 287 -22.96 -9.82 -1.50
N GLY A 288 -23.47 -11.05 -1.54
CA GLY A 288 -24.00 -11.69 -2.75
C GLY A 288 -22.98 -12.40 -3.65
N LYS A 289 -21.68 -12.35 -3.31
CA LYS A 289 -20.61 -13.05 -4.06
C LYS A 289 -19.79 -14.03 -3.23
N VAL A 290 -19.84 -13.95 -1.90
CA VAL A 290 -19.29 -15.01 -1.05
C VAL A 290 -20.20 -16.23 -1.22
N ASN A 291 -19.63 -17.33 -1.71
CA ASN A 291 -20.34 -18.56 -1.97
C ASN A 291 -21.08 -18.96 -0.68
N ALA A 292 -22.43 -18.97 -0.72
CA ALA A 292 -23.29 -19.15 0.45
C ALA A 292 -23.02 -20.45 1.24
N THR A 293 -22.26 -21.37 0.65
CA THR A 293 -21.74 -22.59 1.27
C THR A 293 -20.88 -22.34 2.51
N LEU A 294 -20.25 -21.17 2.66
CA LEU A 294 -19.43 -20.86 3.85
C LEU A 294 -20.25 -20.42 5.06
N PHE A 295 -21.46 -19.89 4.86
CA PHE A 295 -22.35 -19.43 5.93
C PHE A 295 -23.34 -20.51 6.43
N LEU A 296 -23.44 -21.64 5.72
CA LEU A 296 -24.41 -22.69 6.03
C LEU A 296 -23.91 -23.75 7.03
N PHE A 297 -22.68 -23.63 7.54
CA PHE A 297 -22.11 -24.58 8.51
C PHE A 297 -21.92 -24.01 9.93
N ASP A 298 -22.42 -22.80 10.19
CA ASP A 298 -22.42 -22.16 11.53
C ASP A 298 -23.85 -21.89 12.06
N LEU A 299 -24.79 -22.82 11.80
CA LEU A 299 -26.07 -22.93 12.52
C LEU A 299 -26.21 -24.30 13.18
#